data_AF-A0AAE0A2N0-F1
#
_entry.id   AF-A0AAE0A2N0-F1
#
_cell.length_a   1.000
_cell.length_b   1.000
_cell.length_c   1.000
_cell.angle_alpha   90.00
_cell.angle_beta   90.00
_cell.angle_gamma   90.00
#
_symmetry.space_group_name_H-M   'P 1'
#
loop_
_entity.id
_entity.type
_entity.pdbx_description
1 polymer ?
#
loop_
_entity_poly.entity_id
_entity_poly.type
_entity_poly.pdbx_seq_one_letter_code
_entity_poly.pdbx_strand_id
1 'polypeptide(L)'
;MGGRLGGDIQGTITYNGHSFSNSIKRNIGFVTQDDMLYPHLTVTETLVFTALLRLPNTLTTAEKIMHAEAVITQLGLVKCKNNIVGGPDLRGVSGGERKRVSIGQELLLNPSLLFLDEPTSGLDSTTAQRIVSTLWKVANDGRTTVVMTIHQPSSRMFYMFHKVLLLSEGNPLYFGQASTAMVNLQVLDTSHRSP
;
A
#
# COMPACT_ATOMS: atom_id res chain seq x y z
N MET A 1 11.93 -2.22 -16.26
CA MET A 1 12.80 -1.24 -16.93
C MET A 1 12.48 0.15 -16.40
N GLY A 2 13.22 0.65 -15.41
CA GLY A 2 13.10 2.02 -14.93
C GLY A 2 14.14 2.89 -15.61
N GLY A 3 13.80 3.46 -16.77
CA GLY A 3 14.65 4.46 -17.42
C GLY A 3 14.66 5.74 -16.59
N ARG A 4 15.85 6.30 -16.32
CA ARG A 4 15.97 7.68 -15.82
C ARG A 4 15.32 8.57 -16.87
N LEU A 5 14.23 9.25 -16.52
CA LEU A 5 13.69 10.32 -17.35
C LEU A 5 14.80 11.35 -17.56
N GLY A 6 15.24 11.53 -18.80
CA GLY A 6 16.21 12.56 -19.16
C GLY A 6 15.55 13.93 -19.02
N GLY A 7 16.13 14.78 -18.19
CA GLY A 7 15.61 16.12 -17.90
C GLY A 7 16.09 16.64 -16.56
N ASP A 8 16.06 17.95 -16.38
CA ASP A 8 16.36 18.59 -15.10
C ASP A 8 15.12 18.42 -14.20
N ILE A 9 15.17 17.46 -13.28
CA ILE A 9 14.04 17.16 -12.37
C ILE A 9 13.97 18.29 -11.35
N GLN A 10 12.96 19.15 -11.48
CA GLN A 10 12.72 20.30 -10.61
C GLN A 10 11.42 20.11 -9.79
N GLY A 11 11.39 20.65 -8.58
CA GLY A 11 10.22 20.62 -7.71
C GLY A 11 10.59 20.66 -6.23
N THR A 12 9.58 20.77 -5.36
CA THR A 12 9.76 20.71 -3.91
C THR A 12 8.79 19.70 -3.31
N ILE A 13 9.30 18.83 -2.46
CA ILE A 13 8.51 17.85 -1.73
C ILE A 13 8.47 18.28 -0.27
N THR A 14 7.26 18.36 0.28
CA THR A 14 7.03 18.63 1.70
C THR A 14 6.32 17.46 2.37
N TYR A 15 6.55 17.31 3.67
CA TYR A 15 5.91 16.33 4.53
C TYR A 15 5.48 17.05 5.81
N ASN A 16 4.18 17.09 6.08
CA ASN A 16 3.58 17.89 7.16
C ASN A 16 4.06 19.35 7.20
N GLY A 17 4.21 19.98 6.03
CA GLY A 17 4.67 21.38 5.90
C GLY A 17 6.19 21.58 5.98
N HIS A 18 6.97 20.54 6.24
CA HIS A 18 8.43 20.61 6.29
C HIS A 18 9.07 20.06 5.01
N SER A 19 10.21 20.60 4.60
CA SER A 19 10.99 20.05 3.47
C SER A 19 11.38 18.59 3.73
N PHE A 20 11.25 17.77 2.69
CA PHE A 20 11.59 16.35 2.77
C PHE A 20 13.07 16.14 3.15
N SER A 21 13.31 15.21 4.08
CA SER A 21 14.66 14.89 4.58
C SER A 21 14.80 13.39 4.85
N ASN A 22 16.03 12.91 5.02
CA ASN A 22 16.30 11.49 5.23
C ASN A 22 15.70 10.92 6.53
N SER A 23 15.48 11.75 7.56
CA SER A 23 14.83 11.29 8.80
C SER A 23 13.35 10.94 8.59
N ILE A 24 12.66 11.65 7.68
CA ILE A 24 11.25 11.40 7.33
C ILE A 24 11.06 10.03 6.68
N LYS A 25 12.08 9.51 5.98
CA LYS A 25 12.01 8.17 5.35
C LYS A 25 11.66 7.06 6.34
N ARG A 26 12.00 7.21 7.63
CA ARG A 26 11.66 6.23 8.68
C ARG A 26 10.16 6.18 8.99
N ASN A 27 9.41 7.22 8.65
CA ASN A 27 7.97 7.32 8.89
C ASN A 27 7.13 6.90 7.67
N ILE A 28 7.80 6.44 6.61
CA ILE A 28 7.20 6.05 5.33
C ILE A 28 7.39 4.55 5.14
N GLY A 29 6.28 3.85 4.88
CA GLY A 29 6.29 2.46 4.43
C GLY A 29 6.14 2.38 2.92
N PHE A 30 6.78 1.40 2.28
CA PHE A 30 6.66 1.19 0.84
C PHE A 30 6.47 -0.30 0.52
N VAL A 31 5.34 -0.64 -0.08
CA VAL A 31 5.01 -2.00 -0.53
C VAL A 31 5.19 -2.07 -2.04
N THR A 32 6.10 -2.91 -2.49
CA THR A 32 6.37 -3.16 -3.92
C THR A 32 5.28 -4.03 -4.57
N GLN A 33 5.22 -3.99 -5.90
CA GLN A 33 4.34 -4.86 -6.69
C GLN A 33 4.69 -6.35 -6.46
N ASP A 34 5.98 -6.69 -6.45
CA ASP A 34 6.45 -8.03 -6.10
C ASP A 34 6.56 -8.20 -4.58
N ASP A 35 6.05 -9.31 -4.04
CA ASP A 35 6.15 -9.62 -2.62
C ASP A 35 7.52 -10.24 -2.30
N MET A 36 8.42 -9.48 -1.66
CA MET A 36 9.72 -9.97 -1.21
C MET A 36 9.61 -10.62 0.17
N LEU A 37 9.24 -11.90 0.21
CA LEU A 37 9.06 -12.66 1.45
C LEU A 37 9.87 -13.95 1.44
N TYR A 38 10.27 -14.43 2.63
CA TYR A 38 10.93 -15.72 2.77
C TYR A 38 9.91 -16.87 2.66
N PRO A 39 9.98 -17.73 1.63
CA PRO A 39 8.92 -18.71 1.37
C PRO A 39 8.73 -19.76 2.46
N HIS A 40 9.81 -20.08 3.19
CA HIS A 40 9.83 -21.15 4.17
C HIS A 40 9.34 -20.74 5.56
N LEU A 41 9.22 -19.43 5.83
CA LEU A 41 8.70 -18.95 7.10
C LEU A 41 7.18 -18.94 7.09
N THR A 42 6.59 -19.15 8.26
CA THR A 42 5.17 -18.90 8.48
C THR A 42 4.85 -17.41 8.46
N VAL A 43 3.57 -17.07 8.28
CA VAL A 43 3.09 -15.69 8.39
C VAL A 43 3.49 -15.06 9.74
N THR A 44 3.33 -15.81 10.85
CA THR A 44 3.69 -15.34 12.19
C THR A 44 5.19 -15.14 12.31
N GLU A 45 6.01 -16.12 11.91
CA GLU A 45 7.47 -15.99 11.94
C GLU A 45 7.94 -14.81 11.11
N THR A 46 7.36 -14.60 9.92
CA THR A 46 7.72 -13.48 9.03
C THR A 46 7.48 -12.13 9.71
N LEU A 47 6.30 -11.92 10.30
CA LEU A 47 5.95 -10.65 10.94
C LEU A 47 6.66 -10.45 12.28
N VAL A 48 6.82 -11.51 13.09
CA VAL A 48 7.59 -11.45 14.33
C VAL A 48 9.06 -11.15 14.03
N PHE A 49 9.67 -11.84 13.05
CA PHE A 49 11.05 -11.58 12.64
C PHE A 49 11.23 -10.13 12.18
N THR A 50 10.30 -9.64 11.36
CA THR A 50 10.29 -8.23 10.93
C THR A 50 10.16 -7.28 12.12
N ALA A 51 9.28 -7.56 13.07
CA ALA A 51 9.09 -6.76 14.28
C ALA A 51 10.35 -6.72 15.14
N LEU A 52 10.99 -7.87 15.37
CA LEU A 52 12.21 -7.97 16.17
C LEU A 52 13.34 -7.10 15.58
N LEU A 53 13.50 -7.10 14.26
CA LEU A 53 14.54 -6.36 13.56
C LEU A 53 14.25 -4.86 13.39
N ARG A 54 13.00 -4.49 13.10
CA ARG A 54 12.67 -3.11 12.68
C ARG A 54 12.07 -2.26 13.80
N LEU A 55 11.45 -2.85 14.83
CA LEU A 55 10.91 -2.09 15.95
C LEU A 55 12.01 -1.60 16.90
N PRO A 56 11.83 -0.43 17.55
CA PRO A 56 12.80 0.13 18.48
C PRO A 56 13.21 -0.83 19.60
N ASN A 57 14.47 -0.73 20.04
CA ASN A 57 15.00 -1.51 21.16
C ASN A 57 14.44 -1.09 22.54
N THR A 58 13.67 0.00 22.59
CA THR A 58 12.92 0.40 23.78
C THR A 58 11.76 -0.55 24.08
N LEU A 59 11.31 -1.33 23.09
CA LEU A 59 10.28 -2.36 23.26
C LEU A 59 10.91 -3.71 23.59
N THR A 60 10.32 -4.39 24.56
CA THR A 60 10.65 -5.77 24.92
C THR A 60 10.30 -6.74 23.79
N THR A 61 10.92 -7.91 23.78
CA THR A 61 10.59 -9.00 22.84
C THR A 61 9.10 -9.35 22.88
N ALA A 62 8.50 -9.37 24.07
CA ALA A 62 7.08 -9.67 24.23
C ALA A 62 6.19 -8.60 23.58
N GLU A 63 6.50 -7.31 23.77
CA GLU A 63 5.79 -6.21 23.12
C GLU A 63 5.91 -6.26 21.59
N LYS A 64 7.11 -6.55 21.06
CA LYS A 64 7.32 -6.70 19.62
C LYS A 64 6.50 -7.84 19.04
N ILE A 65 6.37 -8.97 19.74
CA ILE A 65 5.51 -10.09 19.34
C ILE A 65 4.04 -9.67 19.38
N MET A 66 3.58 -8.99 20.44
CA MET A 66 2.20 -8.48 20.53
C MET A 66 1.86 -7.53 19.38
N HIS A 67 2.79 -6.65 18.99
CA HIS A 67 2.63 -5.81 17.80
C HIS A 67 2.44 -6.63 16.52
N ALA A 68 3.21 -7.70 16.33
CA ALA A 68 3.05 -8.58 15.19
C ALA A 68 1.70 -9.30 15.17
N GLU A 69 1.22 -9.79 16.32
CA GLU A 69 -0.10 -10.42 16.42
C GLU A 69 -1.25 -9.44 16.16
N ALA A 70 -1.11 -8.18 16.61
CA ALA A 70 -2.08 -7.13 16.32
C ALA A 70 -2.18 -6.86 14.81
N VAL A 71 -1.05 -6.78 14.10
CA VAL A 71 -1.01 -6.61 12.64
C VAL A 71 -1.61 -7.82 11.91
N ILE A 72 -1.30 -9.05 12.33
CA ILE A 72 -1.93 -10.28 11.80
C ILE A 72 -3.45 -10.20 11.89
N THR A 73 -3.95 -9.74 13.03
CA THR A 73 -5.40 -9.61 13.27
C THR A 73 -6.00 -8.50 12.42
N GLN A 74 -5.37 -7.33 12.38
CA GLN A 74 -5.81 -6.17 11.59
C GLN A 74 -5.92 -6.50 10.10
N LEU A 75 -5.01 -7.34 9.60
CA LEU A 75 -4.98 -7.77 8.20
C LEU A 75 -5.83 -9.01 7.91
N GLY A 76 -6.52 -9.56 8.91
CA GLY A 76 -7.37 -10.75 8.74
C GLY A 76 -6.59 -12.01 8.38
N LEU A 77 -5.34 -12.13 8.83
CA LEU A 77 -4.43 -13.24 8.56
C LEU A 77 -4.48 -14.35 9.63
N VAL A 78 -5.34 -14.20 10.65
CA VAL A 78 -5.43 -15.13 11.81
C VAL A 78 -5.59 -16.59 11.38
N LYS A 79 -6.40 -16.87 10.36
CA LYS A 79 -6.68 -18.24 9.89
C LYS A 79 -5.48 -18.93 9.24
N CYS A 80 -4.56 -18.17 8.65
CA CYS A 80 -3.38 -18.69 7.97
C CYS A 80 -2.07 -18.35 8.68
N LYS A 81 -2.14 -17.86 9.93
CA LYS A 81 -0.98 -17.33 10.65
C LYS A 81 0.16 -18.36 10.86
N ASN A 82 -0.19 -19.65 10.90
CA ASN A 82 0.76 -20.76 11.08
C ASN A 82 1.12 -21.45 9.76
N ASN A 83 0.59 -21.00 8.63
CA ASN A 83 0.93 -21.55 7.32
C ASN A 83 2.22 -20.87 6.83
N ILE A 84 3.05 -21.62 6.12
CA ILE A 84 4.20 -21.06 5.40
C ILE A 84 3.73 -20.07 4.34
N VAL A 85 4.49 -18.99 4.16
CA VAL A 85 4.20 -17.95 3.16
C VAL A 85 4.22 -18.55 1.76
N GLY A 86 5.19 -19.41 1.46
CA GLY A 86 5.38 -20.00 0.14
C GLY A 86 5.88 -18.99 -0.91
N GLY A 87 5.93 -19.44 -2.15
CA GLY A 87 6.45 -18.71 -3.30
C GLY A 87 6.06 -19.39 -4.61
N PRO A 88 6.66 -18.98 -5.74
CA PRO A 88 6.37 -19.59 -7.06
C PRO A 88 6.58 -21.11 -7.07
N ASP A 89 7.65 -21.58 -6.42
CA ASP A 89 8.05 -23.00 -6.41
C ASP A 89 7.62 -23.75 -5.13
N LEU A 90 7.01 -23.06 -4.17
CA LEU A 90 6.63 -23.62 -2.88
C LEU A 90 5.21 -23.22 -2.52
N ARG A 91 4.30 -24.20 -2.46
CA ARG A 91 2.91 -23.94 -2.08
C ARG A 91 2.83 -23.44 -0.63
N GLY A 92 2.20 -22.28 -0.45
CA GLY A 92 1.95 -21.68 0.87
C GLY A 92 0.58 -21.02 0.94
N VAL A 93 0.52 -19.83 1.51
CA VAL A 93 -0.71 -19.02 1.55
C VAL A 93 -1.14 -18.56 0.15
N SER A 94 -2.39 -18.15 0.00
CA SER A 94 -2.89 -17.61 -1.27
C SER A 94 -2.16 -16.30 -1.65
N GLY A 95 -2.18 -15.93 -2.94
CA GLY A 95 -1.55 -14.69 -3.40
C GLY A 95 -2.05 -13.44 -2.67
N GLY A 96 -3.35 -13.36 -2.38
CA GLY A 96 -3.92 -12.24 -1.61
C GLY A 96 -3.53 -12.24 -0.14
N GLU A 97 -3.38 -13.41 0.48
CA GLU A 97 -2.83 -13.51 1.83
C GLU A 97 -1.36 -13.10 1.85
N ARG A 98 -0.57 -13.58 0.88
CA ARG A 98 0.84 -13.19 0.74
C ARG A 98 1.01 -11.68 0.56
N LYS A 99 0.20 -11.05 -0.29
CA LYS A 99 0.19 -9.59 -0.44
C LYS A 99 -0.15 -8.88 0.87
N ARG A 100 -1.11 -9.40 1.64
CA ARG A 100 -1.40 -8.87 2.99
C ARG A 100 -0.22 -9.05 3.95
N VAL A 101 0.53 -10.14 3.90
CA VAL A 101 1.76 -10.30 4.70
C VAL A 101 2.79 -9.23 4.35
N SER A 102 3.01 -8.98 3.06
CA SER A 102 3.89 -7.91 2.56
C SER A 102 3.48 -6.52 3.08
N ILE A 103 2.18 -6.20 3.02
CA ILE A 103 1.62 -4.97 3.63
C ILE A 103 1.87 -4.94 5.14
N GLY A 104 1.73 -6.08 5.82
CA GLY A 104 1.96 -6.20 7.26
C GLY A 104 3.39 -5.86 7.68
N GLN A 105 4.39 -6.22 6.88
CA GLN A 105 5.79 -5.87 7.18
C GLN A 105 6.01 -4.36 7.29
N GLU A 106 5.33 -3.59 6.44
CA GLU A 106 5.41 -2.12 6.48
C GLU A 106 4.52 -1.53 7.58
N LEU A 107 3.33 -2.09 7.81
CA LEU A 107 2.43 -1.62 8.86
C LEU A 107 2.96 -1.84 10.28
N LEU A 108 3.82 -2.82 10.51
CA LEU A 108 4.48 -3.05 11.81
C LEU A 108 5.16 -1.79 12.36
N LEU A 109 5.70 -0.96 11.47
CA LEU A 109 6.39 0.27 11.85
C LEU A 109 5.46 1.44 12.18
N ASN A 110 4.13 1.23 12.09
CA ASN A 110 3.12 2.28 12.21
C ASN A 110 3.46 3.52 11.36
N PRO A 111 3.69 3.35 10.04
CA PRO A 111 4.07 4.46 9.18
C PRO A 111 2.93 5.48 9.10
N SER A 112 3.29 6.75 9.16
CA SER A 112 2.37 7.87 8.92
C SER A 112 1.92 7.99 7.47
N LEU A 113 2.73 7.44 6.54
CA LEU A 113 2.50 7.47 5.11
C LEU A 113 2.89 6.10 4.54
N LEU A 114 1.95 5.43 3.88
CA LEU A 114 2.15 4.11 3.29
C LEU A 114 1.93 4.20 1.78
N PHE A 115 2.96 3.87 1.02
CA PHE A 115 2.89 3.72 -0.43
C PHE A 115 2.72 2.27 -0.81
N LEU A 116 1.86 1.99 -1.78
CA LEU A 116 1.69 0.66 -2.37
C LEU A 116 1.72 0.74 -3.88
N ASP A 117 2.57 -0.08 -4.49
CA ASP A 117 2.64 -0.21 -5.94
C ASP A 117 1.80 -1.40 -6.42
N GLU A 118 0.74 -1.11 -7.16
CA GLU A 118 -0.25 -2.05 -7.69
C GLU A 118 -0.64 -3.20 -6.74
N PRO A 119 -1.17 -2.91 -5.52
CA PRO A 119 -1.42 -3.93 -4.50
C PRO A 119 -2.52 -4.92 -4.88
N THR A 120 -3.25 -4.68 -5.97
CA THR A 120 -4.32 -5.54 -6.48
C THR A 120 -3.91 -6.35 -7.72
N SER A 121 -2.70 -6.19 -8.22
CA SER A 121 -2.22 -6.84 -9.45
C SER A 121 -2.17 -8.37 -9.27
N GLY A 122 -2.65 -9.10 -10.28
CA GLY A 122 -2.66 -10.57 -10.26
C GLY A 122 -3.67 -11.22 -9.30
N LEU A 123 -4.59 -10.45 -8.71
CA LEU A 123 -5.62 -10.96 -7.79
C LEU A 123 -7.01 -10.95 -8.43
N ASP A 124 -7.85 -11.90 -8.02
CA ASP A 124 -9.26 -11.87 -8.39
C ASP A 124 -9.97 -10.66 -7.75
N SER A 125 -11.11 -10.28 -8.33
CA SER A 125 -11.86 -9.07 -7.93
C SER A 125 -12.28 -9.08 -6.46
N THR A 126 -12.59 -10.25 -5.88
CA THR A 126 -13.01 -10.36 -4.48
C THR A 126 -11.83 -10.17 -3.54
N THR A 127 -10.70 -10.80 -3.87
CA THR A 127 -9.47 -10.66 -3.10
C THR A 127 -8.91 -9.24 -3.16
N ALA A 128 -8.91 -8.62 -4.35
CA ALA A 128 -8.50 -7.24 -4.53
C ALA A 128 -9.36 -6.26 -3.71
N GLN A 129 -10.69 -6.43 -3.75
CA GLN A 129 -11.62 -5.66 -2.91
C GLN A 129 -11.34 -5.79 -1.41
N ARG A 130 -11.01 -7.00 -0.93
CA ARG A 130 -10.65 -7.22 0.48
C ARG A 130 -9.38 -6.46 0.86
N ILE A 131 -8.36 -6.45 0.00
CA ILE A 131 -7.12 -5.70 0.23
C ILE A 131 -7.41 -4.20 0.31
N VAL A 132 -8.15 -3.65 -0.66
CA VAL A 132 -8.50 -2.23 -0.66
C VAL A 132 -9.37 -1.87 0.55
N SER A 133 -10.28 -2.74 0.99
CA SER A 133 -11.06 -2.53 2.20
C SER A 133 -10.20 -2.50 3.46
N THR A 134 -9.20 -3.37 3.56
CA THR A 134 -8.25 -3.34 4.68
C THR A 134 -7.43 -2.05 4.69
N LEU A 135 -6.91 -1.63 3.53
CA LEU A 135 -6.16 -0.37 3.40
C LEU A 135 -7.03 0.86 3.68
N TRP A 136 -8.31 0.81 3.30
CA TRP A 136 -9.28 1.84 3.64
C TRP A 136 -9.45 1.98 5.15
N LYS A 137 -9.54 0.87 5.89
CA LYS A 137 -9.62 0.89 7.36
C LYS A 137 -8.36 1.46 7.99
N VAL A 138 -7.18 1.11 7.47
CA VAL A 138 -5.89 1.70 7.90
C VAL A 138 -5.90 3.21 7.72
N ALA A 139 -6.36 3.69 6.56
CA ALA A 139 -6.45 5.12 6.29
C ALA A 139 -7.47 5.83 7.20
N ASN A 140 -8.60 5.18 7.49
CA ASN A 140 -9.69 5.75 8.29
C ASN A 140 -9.38 5.79 9.80
N ASP A 141 -8.35 5.08 10.29
CA ASP A 141 -7.86 5.20 11.67
C ASP A 141 -7.19 6.57 11.93
N GLY A 142 -6.96 7.38 10.90
CA GLY A 142 -6.49 8.76 11.01
C GLY A 142 -4.98 8.92 11.28
N ARG A 143 -4.27 7.81 11.50
CA ARG A 143 -2.82 7.80 11.75
C ARG A 143 -1.95 7.64 10.51
N THR A 144 -2.47 6.98 9.47
CA THR A 144 -1.71 6.62 8.27
C THR A 144 -2.39 7.14 7.02
N THR A 145 -1.68 7.98 6.25
CA THR A 145 -2.08 8.30 4.88
C THR A 145 -1.69 7.15 3.96
N VAL A 146 -2.63 6.63 3.18
CA VAL A 146 -2.35 5.55 2.22
C VAL A 146 -2.39 6.10 0.80
N VAL A 147 -1.32 5.87 0.05
CA VAL A 147 -1.20 6.21 -1.37
C VAL A 147 -0.93 4.93 -2.14
N MET A 148 -1.69 4.67 -3.20
CA MET A 148 -1.51 3.46 -4.00
C MET A 148 -1.71 3.73 -5.49
N THR A 149 -0.96 3.01 -6.32
CA THR A 149 -1.22 2.90 -7.77
C THR A 149 -2.20 1.75 -8.00
N ILE A 150 -3.19 1.94 -8.89
CA ILE A 150 -4.16 0.89 -9.21
C ILE A 150 -4.31 0.79 -10.72
N HIS A 151 -4.00 -0.38 -11.26
CA HIS A 151 -4.25 -0.70 -12.65
C HIS A 151 -5.69 -1.19 -12.82
N GLN A 152 -6.49 -0.47 -13.61
CA GLN A 152 -7.88 -0.84 -13.99
C GLN A 152 -8.78 -1.19 -12.78
N PRO A 153 -9.12 -0.23 -11.90
CA PRO A 153 -10.04 -0.49 -10.79
C PRO A 153 -11.43 -0.85 -11.32
N SER A 154 -12.10 -1.80 -10.67
CA SER A 154 -13.53 -1.98 -10.90
C SER A 154 -14.30 -0.75 -10.41
N SER A 155 -15.49 -0.48 -10.97
CA SER A 155 -16.31 0.66 -10.55
C SER A 155 -16.58 0.66 -9.05
N ARG A 156 -16.82 -0.52 -8.46
CA ARG A 156 -16.98 -0.68 -7.01
C ARG A 156 -15.75 -0.26 -6.23
N MET A 157 -14.55 -0.59 -6.71
CA MET A 157 -13.28 -0.20 -6.09
C MET A 157 -13.05 1.30 -6.16
N PHE A 158 -13.35 1.89 -7.32
CA PHE A 158 -13.16 3.31 -7.56
C PHE A 158 -13.88 4.17 -6.51
N TYR A 159 -15.11 3.81 -6.16
CA TYR A 159 -15.91 4.53 -5.16
C TYR A 159 -15.43 4.36 -3.71
N MET A 160 -14.41 3.53 -3.45
CA MET A 160 -13.81 3.41 -2.11
C MET A 160 -12.73 4.46 -1.85
N PHE A 161 -12.22 5.13 -2.89
CA PHE A 161 -11.10 6.06 -2.73
C PHE A 161 -11.58 7.42 -2.20
N HIS A 162 -10.82 8.00 -1.26
CA HIS A 162 -11.07 9.35 -0.78
C HIS A 162 -10.72 10.40 -1.85
N LYS A 163 -9.56 10.23 -2.49
CA LYS A 163 -9.04 11.10 -3.55
C LYS A 163 -8.46 10.27 -4.68
N VAL A 164 -8.46 10.83 -5.89
CA VAL A 164 -7.89 10.23 -7.09
C VAL A 164 -6.95 11.25 -7.74
N LEU A 165 -5.77 10.77 -8.12
CA LEU A 165 -4.83 11.45 -9.02
C LEU A 165 -4.83 10.68 -10.34
N LEU A 166 -5.26 11.32 -11.43
CA LEU A 166 -5.17 10.77 -12.78
C LEU A 166 -3.97 11.38 -13.50
N LEU A 167 -3.09 10.53 -14.01
CA LEU A 167 -1.89 10.93 -14.75
C LEU A 167 -1.99 10.44 -16.19
N SER A 168 -1.53 11.26 -17.14
CA SER A 168 -1.32 10.88 -18.53
C SER A 168 0.03 11.42 -19.00
N GLU A 169 0.90 10.54 -19.50
CA GLU A 169 2.24 10.91 -19.99
C GLU A 169 3.05 11.77 -19.00
N GLY A 170 2.93 11.47 -17.70
CA GLY A 170 3.63 12.22 -16.63
C GLY A 170 2.94 13.50 -16.17
N ASN A 171 1.82 13.89 -16.79
CA ASN A 171 1.08 15.11 -16.44
C ASN A 171 -0.20 14.79 -15.63
N PRO A 172 -0.50 15.55 -14.56
CA PRO A 172 -1.75 15.40 -13.82
C PRO A 172 -2.93 15.93 -14.62
N LEU A 173 -3.86 15.05 -14.99
CA LEU A 173 -5.13 15.42 -15.61
C LEU A 173 -6.20 15.79 -14.58
N TYR A 174 -6.16 15.15 -13.40
CA TYR A 174 -7.10 15.40 -12.32
C TYR A 174 -6.48 15.08 -10.97
N PHE A 175 -6.72 15.92 -9.98
CA PHE A 175 -6.50 15.60 -8.58
C PHE A 175 -7.63 16.14 -7.72
N GLY A 176 -8.33 15.27 -6.99
CA GLY A 176 -9.46 15.69 -6.18
C GLY A 176 -10.20 14.53 -5.55
N GLN A 177 -11.39 14.77 -5.01
CA GLN A 177 -12.23 13.72 -4.44
C GLN A 177 -12.65 12.71 -5.50
N ALA A 178 -12.72 11.43 -5.16
CA ALA A 178 -13.16 10.40 -6.12
C ALA A 178 -14.61 10.61 -6.56
N SER A 179 -15.47 11.05 -5.63
CA SER A 179 -16.90 11.33 -5.85
C SER A 179 -17.15 12.37 -6.95
N THR A 180 -16.26 13.35 -7.12
CA THR A 180 -16.39 14.43 -8.11
C THR A 180 -15.61 14.16 -9.40
N ALA A 181 -14.84 13.08 -9.46
CA ALA A 181 -13.92 12.83 -10.57
C ALA A 181 -14.65 12.68 -11.92
N MET A 182 -15.74 11.91 -11.95
CA MET A 182 -16.49 11.67 -13.20
C MET A 182 -17.10 12.95 -13.77
N VAL A 183 -17.63 13.83 -12.91
CA VAL A 183 -18.20 15.12 -13.32
C VAL A 183 -17.11 16.02 -13.92
N ASN A 184 -15.98 16.14 -13.23
CA ASN A 184 -14.89 17.01 -13.68
C ASN A 184 -14.23 16.52 -14.97
N LEU A 185 -14.10 15.21 -15.15
CA LEU A 185 -13.52 14.63 -16.37
C LEU A 185 -14.44 14.76 -17.60
N GLN A 186 -15.77 14.72 -17.42
CA GLN A 186 -16.72 14.95 -18.51
C GLN A 186 -16.65 16.39 -19.06
N VAL A 187 -16.40 17.37 -18.19
CA VAL A 187 -16.22 18.78 -18.60
C VAL A 187 -14.96 18.96 -19.46
N LEU A 188 -13.91 18.18 -19.21
CA LEU A 188 -12.68 18.23 -20.01
C LEU A 188 -12.90 17.67 -21.42
N ASP A 189 -13.63 16.56 -21.57
CA ASP A 189 -13.94 15.96 -22.90
C ASP A 189 -14.84 16.89 -23.74
N THR A 190 -15.79 17.61 -23.13
CA THR A 190 -16.61 18.58 -23.86
C THR A 190 -15.85 19.84 -24.27
N SER A 191 -14.80 20.22 -23.54
CA SER A 191 -13.94 21.37 -23.90
C SER A 191 -12.97 21.11 -25.05
N HIS A 192 -12.66 19.85 -25.36
CA HIS A 192 -11.88 19.43 -26.53
C HIS A 192 -12.74 19.04 -27.74
N ARG A 193 -14.07 19.11 -27.61
CA ARG A 193 -15.04 18.96 -28.69
C ARG A 193 -15.73 20.30 -28.96
N SER A 194 -14.96 21.28 -29.43
CA SER A 194 -15.52 22.43 -30.16
C SER A 194 -14.94 22.41 -31.59
N PRO A 195 -15.78 22.69 -32.62
CA PRO A 195 -15.54 22.34 -34.02
C PRO A 195 -14.38 23.06 -34.69
#